data_AF-A0A7R9B1M3-F1
#
_entry.id   AF-A0A7R9B1M3-F1
#
_cell.length_a   1.000
_cell.length_b   1.000
_cell.length_c   1.000
_cell.angle_alpha   90.00
_cell.angle_beta   90.00
_cell.angle_gamma   90.00
#
_symmetry.space_group_name_H-M   'P 1'
#
loop_
_entity.id
_entity.type
_entity.pdbx_description
1 polymer ?
#
loop_
_entity_poly.entity_id
_entity_poly.type
_entity_poly.pdbx_seq_one_letter_code
_entity_poly.pdbx_strand_id
1 'polypeptide(L)'
;MAAILVSAFKISPLVNILQREEHYFTLLQVLLAYNTAMYHRQSLKQQNSFYKEKVEPELYSVLKNCVHALFLKVAWGRKPDIEFCVSLLLLLNTKEVFKYLNTAISRTQDNCRRLESVVKIGLMYNKINGLFENAPKLQMLLIKCKWSKRFKSFKISHKDLLNLDFTSFRHNLITSKHATLDLVKEFCYDFNVDLQECLMSYLEFLITSWDPHIVVSKDAKGKEEGTVTNSEETLLKKCNDIVDILKMDDIDSLKILLSKLWTSINFYYYEMYSYINQLRQQLDKCFDFKIKTMLSFLKTYHRVR
;
A
#
# COMPACT_ATOMS: atom_id res chain seq x y z
N MET A 1 -30.41 -16.73 -46.53
CA MET A 1 -30.24 -15.31 -46.16
C MET A 1 -31.37 -14.78 -45.27
N ALA A 2 -32.65 -14.94 -45.64
CA ALA A 2 -33.79 -14.39 -44.88
C ALA A 2 -33.89 -14.83 -43.41
N ALA A 3 -33.55 -16.09 -43.08
CA ALA A 3 -33.67 -16.58 -41.69
C ALA A 3 -32.64 -15.99 -40.71
N ILE A 4 -31.47 -15.54 -41.20
CA ILE A 4 -30.43 -14.87 -40.38
C ILE A 4 -30.80 -13.40 -40.21
N LEU A 5 -31.34 -12.77 -41.26
CA LEU A 5 -31.87 -11.41 -41.21
C LEU A 5 -33.04 -11.32 -40.22
N VAL A 6 -33.96 -12.29 -40.21
CA VAL A 6 -35.12 -12.30 -39.29
C VAL A 6 -34.70 -12.54 -37.83
N SER A 7 -33.66 -13.34 -37.55
CA SER A 7 -33.17 -13.50 -36.17
C SER A 7 -32.39 -12.27 -35.69
N ALA A 8 -31.56 -11.67 -36.54
CA ALA A 8 -30.82 -10.44 -36.20
C ALA A 8 -31.77 -9.23 -36.03
N PHE A 9 -32.79 -9.08 -36.89
CA PHE A 9 -33.79 -8.02 -36.78
C PHE A 9 -34.76 -8.20 -35.61
N LYS A 10 -35.00 -9.43 -35.12
CA LYS A 10 -35.80 -9.65 -33.90
C LYS A 10 -35.00 -9.40 -32.61
N ILE A 11 -33.69 -9.62 -32.65
CA ILE A 11 -32.80 -9.36 -31.52
C ILE A 11 -32.51 -7.86 -31.41
N SER A 12 -32.40 -7.10 -32.51
CA SER A 12 -32.14 -5.65 -32.49
C SER A 12 -33.09 -4.82 -31.60
N PRO A 13 -34.43 -4.92 -31.70
CA PRO A 13 -35.34 -4.17 -30.82
C PRO A 13 -35.29 -4.66 -29.37
N LEU A 14 -35.12 -5.98 -29.14
CA LEU A 14 -34.97 -6.54 -27.80
C LEU A 14 -33.67 -6.08 -27.13
N VAL A 15 -32.56 -6.05 -27.88
CA VAL A 15 -31.27 -5.52 -27.46
C VAL A 15 -31.40 -4.03 -27.10
N ASN A 16 -32.08 -3.25 -27.93
CA ASN A 16 -32.28 -1.83 -27.69
C ASN A 16 -33.14 -1.57 -26.44
N ILE A 17 -34.19 -2.36 -26.20
CA ILE A 17 -35.04 -2.28 -25.01
C ILE A 17 -34.23 -2.68 -23.76
N LEU A 18 -33.56 -3.83 -23.78
CA LEU A 18 -32.77 -4.31 -22.65
C LEU A 18 -31.58 -3.40 -22.33
N GLN A 19 -30.98 -2.76 -23.34
CA GLN A 19 -29.93 -1.77 -23.17
C GLN A 19 -30.47 -0.47 -22.55
N ARG A 20 -31.66 -0.02 -22.98
CA ARG A 20 -32.34 1.15 -22.41
C ARG A 20 -32.75 0.94 -20.95
N GLU A 21 -33.13 -0.28 -20.59
CA GLU A 21 -33.56 -0.66 -19.24
C GLU A 21 -32.42 -1.17 -18.34
N GLU A 22 -31.16 -1.06 -18.79
CA GLU A 22 -29.96 -1.48 -18.03
C GLU A 22 -29.94 -2.96 -17.60
N HIS A 23 -30.66 -3.83 -18.31
CA HIS A 23 -30.69 -5.28 -18.09
C HIS A 23 -29.47 -5.98 -18.69
N TYR A 24 -28.27 -5.47 -18.39
CA TYR A 24 -27.02 -5.87 -19.04
C TYR A 24 -26.67 -7.36 -18.87
N PHE A 25 -27.09 -8.00 -17.78
CA PHE A 25 -26.83 -9.44 -17.55
C PHE A 25 -27.67 -10.31 -18.48
N THR A 26 -28.97 -10.03 -18.57
CA THR A 26 -29.89 -10.67 -19.51
C THR A 26 -29.43 -10.43 -20.96
N LEU A 27 -29.01 -9.20 -21.25
CA LEU A 27 -28.47 -8.84 -22.55
C LEU A 27 -27.19 -9.62 -22.88
N LEU A 28 -26.28 -9.78 -21.93
CA LEU A 28 -25.08 -10.60 -22.09
C LEU A 28 -25.42 -12.08 -22.34
N GLN A 29 -26.37 -12.64 -21.58
CA GLN A 29 -26.81 -14.02 -21.78
C GLN A 29 -27.42 -14.23 -23.17
N VAL A 30 -28.25 -13.30 -23.64
CA VAL A 30 -28.83 -13.32 -24.99
C VAL A 30 -27.73 -13.23 -26.05
N LEU A 31 -26.74 -12.35 -25.89
CA LEU A 31 -25.63 -12.19 -26.83
C LEU A 31 -24.71 -13.41 -26.86
N LEU A 32 -24.41 -14.01 -25.70
CA LEU A 32 -23.62 -15.24 -25.62
C LEU A 32 -24.37 -16.42 -26.24
N ALA A 33 -25.64 -16.62 -25.90
CA ALA A 33 -26.47 -17.66 -26.50
C ALA A 33 -26.59 -17.49 -28.02
N TYR A 34 -26.74 -16.25 -28.49
CA TYR A 34 -26.76 -15.94 -29.92
C TYR A 34 -25.41 -16.24 -30.60
N ASN A 35 -24.29 -15.82 -30.02
CA ASN A 35 -22.96 -16.11 -30.56
C ASN A 35 -22.67 -17.61 -30.59
N THR A 36 -23.02 -18.36 -29.54
CA THR A 36 -22.88 -19.83 -29.51
C THR A 36 -23.75 -20.50 -30.57
N ALA A 37 -25.02 -20.07 -30.71
CA ALA A 37 -25.92 -20.58 -31.75
C ALA A 37 -25.42 -20.27 -33.17
N MET A 38 -24.83 -19.09 -33.39
CA MET A 38 -24.27 -18.70 -34.68
C MET A 38 -22.96 -19.44 -35.00
N TYR A 39 -22.10 -19.68 -34.00
CA TYR A 39 -20.86 -20.45 -34.15
C TYR A 39 -21.15 -21.92 -34.53
N HIS A 40 -22.09 -22.58 -33.84
CA HIS A 40 -22.54 -23.94 -34.20
C HIS A 40 -23.17 -24.00 -35.60
N ARG A 41 -23.79 -22.92 -36.07
CA ARG A 41 -24.39 -22.85 -37.40
C ARG A 41 -23.36 -22.58 -38.51
N GLN A 42 -22.26 -21.90 -38.20
CA GLN A 42 -21.14 -21.65 -39.11
C GLN A 42 -20.24 -22.88 -39.30
N SER A 43 -20.07 -23.73 -38.28
CA SER A 43 -19.37 -25.02 -38.48
C SER A 43 -20.09 -25.95 -39.46
N LEU A 44 -21.39 -25.69 -39.71
CA LEU A 44 -22.23 -26.44 -40.64
C LEU A 44 -22.27 -25.84 -42.06
N LYS A 45 -21.85 -24.59 -42.28
CA LYS A 45 -21.84 -23.93 -43.61
C LYS A 45 -20.69 -22.91 -43.71
N GLN A 46 -19.74 -23.18 -44.61
CA GLN A 46 -18.63 -22.30 -44.94
C GLN A 46 -19.11 -20.86 -45.30
N GLN A 47 -18.47 -19.89 -44.65
CA GLN A 47 -18.25 -18.50 -45.06
C GLN A 47 -19.46 -17.68 -45.57
N ASN A 48 -20.16 -16.99 -44.66
CA ASN A 48 -20.91 -15.78 -45.02
C ASN A 48 -20.04 -14.54 -44.77
N SER A 49 -19.49 -13.94 -45.83
CA SER A 49 -18.69 -12.70 -45.80
C SER A 49 -19.43 -11.54 -45.12
N PHE A 50 -20.74 -11.41 -45.37
CA PHE A 50 -21.59 -10.38 -44.76
C PHE A 50 -21.67 -10.45 -43.23
N TYR A 51 -21.65 -11.66 -42.64
CA TYR A 51 -21.68 -11.81 -41.18
C TYR A 51 -20.40 -11.26 -40.56
N LYS A 52 -19.24 -11.61 -41.14
CA LYS A 52 -17.93 -11.16 -40.67
C LYS A 52 -17.73 -9.65 -40.86
N GLU A 53 -18.26 -9.08 -41.94
CA GLU A 53 -18.04 -7.67 -42.27
C GLU A 53 -18.96 -6.70 -41.53
N LYS A 54 -20.21 -7.08 -41.23
CA LYS A 54 -21.19 -6.14 -40.65
C LYS A 54 -21.81 -6.58 -39.33
N VAL A 55 -22.20 -7.84 -39.21
CA VAL A 55 -22.98 -8.32 -38.04
C VAL A 55 -22.08 -8.61 -36.85
N GLU A 56 -20.94 -9.25 -37.07
CA GLU A 56 -19.94 -9.57 -36.05
C GLU A 56 -19.37 -8.32 -35.34
N PRO A 57 -18.96 -7.24 -36.03
CA PRO A 57 -18.46 -6.04 -35.36
C PRO A 57 -19.54 -5.28 -34.57
N GLU A 58 -20.78 -5.22 -35.08
CA GLU A 58 -21.90 -4.59 -34.35
C GLU A 58 -22.22 -5.37 -33.07
N LEU A 59 -22.33 -6.70 -33.14
CA LEU A 59 -22.56 -7.56 -31.98
C LEU A 59 -21.41 -7.48 -30.97
N TYR A 60 -20.16 -7.46 -31.44
CA TYR A 60 -18.99 -7.28 -30.58
C TYR A 60 -19.03 -5.93 -29.86
N SER A 61 -19.48 -4.87 -30.53
CA SER A 61 -19.64 -3.54 -29.92
C SER A 61 -20.68 -3.54 -28.80
N VAL A 62 -21.82 -4.20 -28.99
CA VAL A 62 -22.87 -4.32 -27.97
C VAL A 62 -22.39 -5.20 -26.82
N LEU A 63 -21.77 -6.35 -27.10
CA LEU A 63 -21.15 -7.22 -26.09
C LEU A 63 -20.17 -6.44 -25.23
N LYS A 64 -19.27 -5.69 -25.85
CA LYS A 64 -18.27 -4.87 -25.17
C LYS A 64 -18.91 -3.84 -24.23
N ASN A 65 -19.96 -3.15 -24.68
CA ASN A 65 -20.69 -2.20 -23.84
C ASN A 65 -21.38 -2.89 -22.65
N CYS A 66 -21.96 -4.07 -22.86
CA CYS A 66 -22.59 -4.88 -21.80
C CYS A 66 -21.56 -5.35 -20.77
N VAL A 67 -20.45 -5.91 -21.25
CA VAL A 67 -19.34 -6.36 -20.42
C VAL A 67 -18.81 -5.19 -19.59
N HIS A 68 -18.59 -4.04 -20.21
CA HIS A 68 -18.12 -2.85 -19.49
C HIS A 68 -19.10 -2.39 -18.40
N ALA A 69 -20.39 -2.28 -18.73
CA ALA A 69 -21.42 -1.86 -17.78
C ALA A 69 -21.57 -2.84 -16.61
N LEU A 70 -21.60 -4.14 -16.89
CA LEU A 70 -21.64 -5.19 -15.85
C LEU A 70 -20.38 -5.21 -15.01
N PHE A 71 -19.22 -5.12 -15.65
CA PHE A 71 -17.93 -5.08 -14.96
C PHE A 71 -17.91 -3.95 -13.95
N LEU A 72 -18.29 -2.74 -14.34
CA LEU A 72 -18.35 -1.59 -13.44
C LEU A 72 -19.38 -1.80 -12.31
N LYS A 73 -20.58 -2.31 -12.63
CA LYS A 73 -21.65 -2.54 -11.65
C LYS A 73 -21.24 -3.56 -10.58
N VAL A 74 -20.59 -4.66 -10.98
CA VAL A 74 -20.14 -5.71 -10.07
C VAL A 74 -18.87 -5.30 -9.32
N ALA A 75 -17.87 -4.74 -10.02
CA ALA A 75 -16.60 -4.33 -9.42
C ALA A 75 -16.78 -3.19 -8.40
N TRP A 76 -17.78 -2.31 -8.57
CA TRP A 76 -18.11 -1.25 -7.60
C TRP A 76 -19.11 -1.66 -6.53
N GLY A 77 -19.62 -2.90 -6.58
CA GLY A 77 -20.49 -3.45 -5.56
C GLY A 77 -19.83 -3.46 -4.18
N ARG A 78 -20.64 -3.55 -3.12
CA ARG A 78 -20.12 -3.67 -1.75
C ARG A 78 -19.25 -4.92 -1.62
N LYS A 79 -19.72 -6.06 -2.14
CA LYS A 79 -18.96 -7.31 -2.22
C LYS A 79 -18.79 -7.63 -3.70
N PRO A 80 -17.69 -7.16 -4.33
CA PRO A 80 -17.47 -7.44 -5.74
C PRO A 80 -17.15 -8.92 -5.93
N ASP A 81 -17.84 -9.52 -6.89
CA ASP A 81 -17.56 -10.88 -7.33
C ASP A 81 -16.37 -10.84 -8.29
N ILE A 82 -15.18 -11.17 -7.77
CA ILE A 82 -13.93 -11.10 -8.51
C ILE A 82 -13.94 -12.10 -9.67
N GLU A 83 -14.42 -13.32 -9.43
CA GLU A 83 -14.43 -14.39 -10.42
C GLU A 83 -15.35 -14.04 -11.58
N PHE A 84 -16.56 -13.55 -11.28
CA PHE A 84 -17.49 -13.10 -12.31
C PHE A 84 -16.91 -11.94 -13.12
N CYS A 85 -16.30 -10.94 -12.48
CA CYS A 85 -15.64 -9.84 -13.17
C CYS A 85 -14.51 -10.33 -14.09
N VAL A 86 -13.73 -11.32 -13.68
CA VAL A 86 -12.70 -11.92 -14.52
C VAL A 86 -13.31 -12.65 -15.71
N SER A 87 -14.36 -13.46 -15.50
CA SER A 87 -15.08 -14.15 -16.58
C SER A 87 -15.62 -13.17 -17.63
N LEU A 88 -16.14 -12.02 -17.20
CA LEU A 88 -16.56 -10.95 -18.09
C LEU A 88 -15.39 -10.40 -18.93
N LEU A 89 -14.23 -10.18 -18.31
CA LEU A 89 -13.04 -9.65 -19.01
C LEU A 89 -12.45 -10.66 -20.00
N LEU A 90 -12.59 -11.96 -19.77
CA LEU A 90 -12.16 -13.01 -20.70
C LEU A 90 -12.94 -13.00 -22.03
N LEU A 91 -14.09 -12.31 -22.09
CA LEU A 91 -14.86 -12.12 -23.32
C LEU A 91 -14.29 -11.00 -24.23
N LEU A 92 -13.30 -10.27 -23.76
CA LEU A 92 -12.69 -9.14 -24.47
C LEU A 92 -11.26 -9.45 -24.87
N ASN A 93 -10.73 -8.70 -25.83
CA ASN A 93 -9.32 -8.75 -26.15
C ASN A 93 -8.46 -8.10 -25.05
N THR A 94 -7.20 -8.56 -24.93
CA THR A 94 -6.27 -8.12 -23.88
C THR A 94 -6.03 -6.60 -23.86
N LYS A 95 -5.98 -5.94 -25.02
CA LYS A 95 -5.77 -4.48 -25.10
C LYS A 95 -6.93 -3.71 -24.48
N GLU A 96 -8.15 -4.16 -24.73
CA GLU A 96 -9.37 -3.56 -24.17
C GLU A 96 -9.48 -3.80 -22.67
N VAL A 97 -9.13 -5.00 -22.21
CA VAL A 97 -9.10 -5.32 -20.78
C VAL A 97 -8.17 -4.37 -20.04
N PHE A 98 -6.94 -4.17 -20.53
CA PHE A 98 -6.02 -3.23 -19.89
C PHE A 98 -6.52 -1.78 -19.93
N LYS A 99 -7.17 -1.36 -21.02
CA LYS A 99 -7.82 -0.03 -21.07
C LYS A 99 -8.88 0.12 -19.97
N TYR A 100 -9.72 -0.90 -19.77
CA TYR A 100 -10.77 -0.88 -18.75
C TYR A 100 -10.20 -0.96 -17.33
N LEU A 101 -9.23 -1.83 -17.08
CA LEU A 101 -8.57 -1.93 -15.78
C LEU A 101 -7.89 -0.61 -15.41
N ASN A 102 -7.13 0.01 -16.32
CA ASN A 102 -6.47 1.29 -16.06
C ASN A 102 -7.48 2.42 -15.80
N THR A 103 -8.59 2.45 -16.54
CA THR A 103 -9.68 3.41 -16.33
C THR A 103 -10.37 3.19 -14.98
N ALA A 104 -10.56 1.94 -14.57
CA ALA A 104 -11.16 1.61 -13.28
C ALA A 104 -10.21 1.95 -12.12
N ILE A 105 -8.91 1.70 -12.28
CA ILE A 105 -7.88 2.08 -11.30
C ILE A 105 -7.86 3.59 -11.09
N SER A 106 -7.83 4.38 -12.17
CA SER A 106 -7.79 5.85 -12.05
C SER A 106 -9.04 6.41 -11.37
N ARG A 107 -10.22 5.85 -11.65
CA ARG A 107 -11.49 6.26 -11.01
C ARG A 107 -11.65 5.81 -9.56
N THR A 108 -10.86 4.84 -9.11
CA THR A 108 -10.99 4.26 -7.76
C THR A 108 -9.88 4.70 -6.81
N GLN A 109 -9.00 5.62 -7.22
CA GLN A 109 -7.90 6.12 -6.41
C GLN A 109 -8.34 6.71 -5.06
N ASP A 110 -9.56 7.25 -4.96
CA ASP A 110 -10.07 7.83 -3.70
C ASP A 110 -10.72 6.77 -2.78
N ASN A 111 -10.93 5.55 -3.27
CA ASN A 111 -11.59 4.48 -2.53
C ASN A 111 -10.76 3.20 -2.53
N CYS A 112 -9.95 3.04 -1.47
CA CYS A 112 -9.10 1.88 -1.20
C CYS A 112 -9.78 0.53 -1.47
N ARG A 113 -11.02 0.34 -1.00
CA ARG A 113 -11.72 -0.95 -1.13
C ARG A 113 -12.03 -1.27 -2.59
N ARG A 114 -12.50 -0.27 -3.33
CA ARG A 114 -12.81 -0.42 -4.77
C ARG A 114 -11.53 -0.64 -5.57
N LEU A 115 -10.48 0.13 -5.26
CA LEU A 115 -9.18 -0.03 -5.91
C LEU A 115 -8.61 -1.44 -5.69
N GLU A 116 -8.60 -1.92 -4.45
CA GLU A 116 -8.14 -3.27 -4.12
C GLU A 116 -8.89 -4.35 -4.91
N SER A 117 -10.21 -4.17 -5.08
CA SER A 117 -11.06 -5.11 -5.82
C SER A 117 -10.71 -5.12 -7.31
N VAL A 118 -10.57 -3.95 -7.93
CA VAL A 118 -10.16 -3.80 -9.35
C VAL A 118 -8.77 -4.39 -9.57
N VAL A 119 -7.83 -4.14 -8.65
CA VAL A 119 -6.46 -4.67 -8.73
C VAL A 119 -6.43 -6.19 -8.58
N LYS A 120 -7.23 -6.76 -7.66
CA LYS A 120 -7.38 -8.23 -7.53
C LYS A 120 -7.93 -8.86 -8.80
N ILE A 121 -8.93 -8.24 -9.42
CA ILE A 121 -9.46 -8.68 -10.72
C ILE A 121 -8.35 -8.66 -11.79
N GLY A 122 -7.58 -7.57 -11.87
CA GLY A 122 -6.47 -7.47 -12.83
C GLY A 122 -5.38 -8.52 -12.61
N LEU A 123 -5.01 -8.81 -11.36
CA LEU A 123 -4.04 -9.86 -11.04
C LEU A 123 -4.53 -11.25 -11.39
N MET A 124 -5.80 -11.55 -11.12
CA MET A 124 -6.40 -12.83 -11.47
C MET A 124 -6.50 -13.01 -12.98
N TYR A 125 -6.90 -11.96 -13.71
CA TYR A 125 -6.89 -11.95 -15.18
C TYR A 125 -5.47 -12.20 -15.74
N ASN A 126 -4.47 -11.50 -15.20
CA ASN A 126 -3.07 -11.68 -15.61
C ASN A 126 -2.58 -13.12 -15.35
N LYS A 127 -2.94 -13.70 -14.20
CA LYS A 127 -2.58 -15.08 -13.84
C LYS A 127 -3.17 -16.09 -14.82
N ILE A 128 -4.44 -15.95 -15.19
CA ILE A 128 -5.12 -16.87 -16.12
C ILE A 128 -4.50 -16.79 -17.52
N ASN A 129 -4.13 -15.59 -17.97
CA ASN A 129 -3.62 -15.37 -19.32
C ASN A 129 -2.08 -15.42 -19.41
N GLY A 130 -1.36 -15.74 -18.33
CA GLY A 130 0.11 -15.77 -18.30
C GLY A 130 0.79 -14.41 -18.50
N LEU A 131 0.11 -13.30 -18.18
CA LEU A 131 0.58 -11.92 -18.43
C LEU A 131 1.32 -11.35 -17.21
N PHE A 132 2.57 -11.75 -17.01
CA PHE A 132 3.33 -11.41 -15.80
C PHE A 132 3.94 -10.00 -15.79
N GLU A 133 4.11 -9.36 -16.95
CA GLU A 133 4.76 -8.04 -17.05
C GLU A 133 4.07 -6.94 -16.22
N ASN A 134 2.74 -6.98 -16.15
CA ASN A 134 1.94 -5.99 -15.41
C ASN A 134 1.67 -6.39 -13.95
N ALA A 135 2.04 -7.62 -13.55
CA ALA A 135 1.78 -8.12 -12.20
C ALA A 135 2.50 -7.31 -11.10
N PRO A 136 3.78 -6.91 -11.25
CA PRO A 136 4.47 -6.13 -10.21
C PRO A 136 3.81 -4.78 -9.92
N LYS A 137 3.36 -4.06 -10.97
CA LYS A 137 2.67 -2.76 -10.81
C LYS A 137 1.36 -2.91 -10.03
N LEU A 138 0.58 -3.96 -10.35
CA LEU A 138 -0.67 -4.25 -9.65
C LEU A 138 -0.42 -4.74 -8.21
N GLN A 139 0.60 -5.57 -7.97
CA GLN A 139 0.99 -5.98 -6.63
C GLN A 139 1.40 -4.78 -5.76
N MET A 140 2.18 -3.85 -6.30
CA MET A 140 2.54 -2.62 -5.62
C MET A 140 1.31 -1.79 -5.23
N LEU A 141 0.29 -1.72 -6.09
CA LEU A 141 -0.97 -1.05 -5.74
C LEU A 141 -1.71 -1.75 -4.59
N LEU A 142 -1.69 -3.09 -4.51
CA LEU A 142 -2.24 -3.81 -3.36
C LEU A 142 -1.49 -3.52 -2.07
N ILE A 143 -0.15 -3.50 -2.14
CA ILE A 143 0.70 -3.14 -1.01
C ILE A 143 0.34 -1.72 -0.54
N LYS A 144 0.27 -0.74 -1.44
CA LYS A 144 -0.16 0.62 -1.09
C LYS A 144 -1.58 0.67 -0.50
N CYS A 145 -2.52 -0.16 -0.97
CA CYS A 145 -3.85 -0.29 -0.37
C CYS A 145 -3.83 -0.91 1.04
N LYS A 146 -3.00 -1.93 1.26
CA LYS A 146 -2.80 -2.55 2.59
C LYS A 146 -2.28 -1.50 3.57
N TRP A 147 -1.26 -0.77 3.18
CA TRP A 147 -0.65 0.26 4.01
C TRP A 147 -1.57 1.46 4.21
N SER A 148 -2.34 1.89 3.21
CA SER A 148 -3.26 3.01 3.40
C SER A 148 -4.37 2.73 4.41
N LYS A 149 -4.79 1.46 4.57
CA LYS A 149 -5.68 1.06 5.67
C LYS A 149 -5.01 1.15 7.03
N ARG A 150 -3.74 0.74 7.15
CA ARG A 150 -2.96 0.83 8.39
C ARG A 150 -2.67 2.28 8.78
N PHE A 151 -2.44 3.13 7.79
CA PHE A 151 -2.14 4.55 7.97
C PHE A 151 -3.38 5.45 8.14
N LYS A 152 -4.60 4.88 8.24
CA LYS A 152 -5.81 5.68 8.48
C LYS A 152 -5.71 6.55 9.74
N SER A 153 -5.03 6.08 10.78
CA SER A 153 -4.81 6.83 12.02
C SER A 153 -3.88 8.03 11.86
N PHE A 154 -3.13 8.12 10.76
CA PHE A 154 -2.13 9.14 10.50
C PHE A 154 -2.69 10.38 9.79
N LYS A 155 -4.00 10.41 9.52
CA LYS A 155 -4.71 11.49 8.81
C LYS A 155 -4.17 11.78 7.39
N ILE A 156 -3.42 10.84 6.80
CA ILE A 156 -2.97 10.95 5.41
C ILE A 156 -4.09 10.43 4.51
N SER A 157 -4.46 11.18 3.48
CA SER A 157 -5.50 10.74 2.56
C SER A 157 -5.01 9.53 1.74
N HIS A 158 -5.95 8.68 1.33
CA HIS A 158 -5.63 7.51 0.51
C HIS A 158 -4.96 7.89 -0.80
N LYS A 159 -5.44 8.96 -1.44
CA LYS A 159 -4.93 9.46 -2.70
C LYS A 159 -3.48 9.93 -2.57
N ASP A 160 -3.17 10.60 -1.46
CA ASP A 160 -1.81 11.05 -1.19
C ASP A 160 -0.89 9.85 -0.98
N LEU A 161 -1.31 8.83 -0.22
CA LEU A 161 -0.53 7.61 0.00
C LEU A 161 -0.22 6.82 -1.29
N LEU A 162 -1.11 6.87 -2.28
CA LEU A 162 -0.84 6.26 -3.59
C LEU A 162 0.28 6.99 -4.34
N ASN A 163 0.36 8.31 -4.17
CA ASN A 163 1.30 9.19 -4.89
C ASN A 163 2.57 9.48 -4.10
N LEU A 164 2.60 9.19 -2.80
CA LEU A 164 3.79 9.37 -1.98
C LEU A 164 4.96 8.56 -2.55
N ASP A 165 6.10 9.23 -2.59
CA ASP A 165 7.37 8.59 -2.81
C ASP A 165 7.74 7.74 -1.59
N PHE A 166 8.59 6.76 -1.85
CA PHE A 166 9.01 5.78 -0.86
C PHE A 166 9.64 6.44 0.37
N THR A 167 10.46 7.47 0.17
CA THR A 167 11.17 8.24 1.21
C THR A 167 10.21 8.91 2.17
N SER A 168 9.17 9.58 1.67
CA SER A 168 8.14 10.20 2.51
C SER A 168 7.31 9.14 3.25
N PHE A 169 7.05 8.00 2.62
CA PHE A 169 6.35 6.89 3.27
C PHE A 169 7.15 6.34 4.46
N ARG A 170 8.44 6.08 4.25
CA ARG A 170 9.38 5.65 5.29
C ARG A 170 9.43 6.66 6.43
N HIS A 171 9.55 7.95 6.10
CA HIS A 171 9.60 9.01 7.10
C HIS A 171 8.32 9.04 7.96
N ASN A 172 7.14 9.03 7.34
CA ASN A 172 5.86 9.03 8.05
C ASN A 172 5.66 7.78 8.92
N LEU A 173 6.18 6.63 8.49
CA LEU A 173 6.17 5.42 9.29
C LEU A 173 7.03 5.57 10.55
N ILE A 174 8.29 5.98 10.37
CA ILE A 174 9.29 6.08 11.43
C ILE A 174 8.91 7.13 12.47
N THR A 175 8.37 8.27 12.03
CA THR A 175 7.97 9.37 12.95
C THR A 175 6.66 9.11 13.69
N SER A 176 5.99 8.00 13.40
CA SER A 176 4.74 7.64 14.06
C SER A 176 4.91 7.30 15.52
N LYS A 177 3.98 7.76 16.35
CA LYS A 177 3.80 7.24 17.72
C LYS A 177 3.46 5.74 17.75
N HIS A 178 2.89 5.21 16.67
CA HIS A 178 2.49 3.81 16.55
C HIS A 178 3.56 2.95 15.85
N ALA A 179 4.73 3.52 15.54
CA ALA A 179 5.82 2.75 14.97
C ALA A 179 6.26 1.65 15.94
N THR A 180 6.28 0.42 15.43
CA THR A 180 6.85 -0.74 16.10
C THR A 180 7.89 -1.37 15.19
N LEU A 181 8.83 -2.09 15.78
CA LEU A 181 9.88 -2.80 15.04
C LEU A 181 9.30 -3.77 14.01
N ASP A 182 8.25 -4.52 14.37
CA ASP A 182 7.57 -5.44 13.45
C ASP A 182 6.93 -4.71 12.27
N LEU A 183 6.38 -3.52 12.51
CA LEU A 183 5.80 -2.71 11.45
C LEU A 183 6.87 -2.20 10.47
N VAL A 184 8.05 -1.82 10.98
CA VAL A 184 9.19 -1.44 10.14
C VAL A 184 9.70 -2.64 9.34
N LYS A 185 9.83 -3.82 9.95
CA LYS A 185 10.23 -5.06 9.23
C LYS A 185 9.26 -5.42 8.12
N GLU A 186 7.96 -5.41 8.42
CA GLU A 186 6.92 -5.69 7.44
C GLU A 186 6.93 -4.65 6.30
N PHE A 187 7.21 -3.38 6.61
CA PHE A 187 7.35 -2.33 5.62
C PHE A 187 8.53 -2.58 4.69
N CYS A 188 9.70 -2.88 5.24
CA CYS A 188 10.89 -3.20 4.44
C CYS A 188 10.65 -4.41 3.54
N TYR A 189 9.98 -5.44 4.05
CA TYR A 189 9.61 -6.61 3.28
C TYR A 189 8.65 -6.28 2.13
N ASP A 190 7.54 -5.58 2.42
CA ASP A 190 6.51 -5.28 1.43
C ASP A 190 7.03 -4.35 0.31
N PHE A 191 7.91 -3.41 0.62
CA PHE A 191 8.46 -2.46 -0.35
C PHE A 191 9.81 -2.89 -0.94
N ASN A 192 10.33 -4.05 -0.54
CA ASN A 192 11.66 -4.57 -0.91
C ASN A 192 12.79 -3.55 -0.68
N VAL A 193 12.90 -3.12 0.57
CA VAL A 193 13.81 -2.07 1.01
C VAL A 193 14.81 -2.68 1.98
N ASP A 194 16.02 -2.12 1.99
CA ASP A 194 17.02 -2.47 2.99
C ASP A 194 16.50 -2.21 4.42
N LEU A 195 16.42 -3.29 5.17
CA LEU A 195 16.04 -3.28 6.58
C LEU A 195 17.08 -2.51 7.41
N GLN A 196 18.37 -2.66 7.11
CA GLN A 196 19.45 -2.03 7.87
C GLN A 196 19.34 -0.51 7.79
N GLU A 197 19.21 0.05 6.58
CA GLU A 197 19.03 1.50 6.38
C GLU A 197 17.78 2.04 7.10
N CYS A 198 16.68 1.28 7.08
CA CYS A 198 15.45 1.68 7.76
C CYS A 198 15.56 1.62 9.28
N LEU A 199 16.21 0.60 9.83
CA LEU A 199 16.47 0.47 11.26
C LEU A 199 17.41 1.56 11.77
N MET A 200 18.43 1.92 11.00
CA MET A 200 19.33 3.03 11.29
C MET A 200 18.57 4.36 11.34
N SER A 201 17.73 4.62 10.34
CA SER A 201 16.86 5.80 10.30
C SER A 201 15.88 5.83 11.49
N TYR A 202 15.36 4.67 11.87
CA TYR A 202 14.43 4.56 12.99
C TYR A 202 15.13 4.80 14.33
N LEU A 203 16.31 4.25 14.53
CA LEU A 203 17.14 4.48 15.71
C LEU A 203 17.53 5.96 15.84
N GLU A 204 17.96 6.59 14.74
CA GLU A 204 18.24 8.03 14.69
C GLU A 204 17.03 8.85 15.14
N PHE A 205 15.83 8.53 14.62
CA PHE A 205 14.61 9.21 15.02
C PHE A 205 14.28 9.00 16.49
N LEU A 206 14.34 7.77 17.02
CA LEU A 206 14.02 7.48 18.41
C LEU A 206 14.92 8.24 19.40
N ILE A 207 16.21 8.34 19.09
CA ILE A 207 17.18 9.03 19.95
C ILE A 207 17.04 10.57 19.85
N THR A 208 16.82 11.11 18.65
CA THR A 208 16.78 12.57 18.43
C THR A 208 15.42 13.19 18.77
N SER A 209 14.33 12.43 18.67
CA SER A 209 12.97 12.90 18.98
C SER A 209 12.59 12.76 20.46
N TRP A 210 13.46 12.18 21.29
CA TRP A 210 13.19 12.08 22.71
C TRP A 210 13.12 13.47 23.35
N ASP A 211 12.03 13.75 24.06
CA ASP A 211 11.84 14.98 24.82
C ASP A 211 11.59 14.62 26.30
N PRO A 212 12.42 15.12 27.23
CA PRO A 212 12.21 14.89 28.65
C PRO A 212 10.90 15.55 29.10
N HIS A 213 9.95 14.75 29.58
CA HIS A 213 8.76 15.30 30.26
C HIS A 213 9.15 15.71 31.68
N ILE A 214 9.39 17.01 31.87
CA ILE A 214 9.78 17.61 33.14
C ILE A 214 8.50 17.97 33.90
N VAL A 215 8.27 17.33 35.04
CA VAL A 215 7.23 17.71 35.99
C VAL A 215 7.85 18.63 37.03
N VAL A 216 7.36 19.86 37.10
CA VAL A 216 7.78 20.84 38.11
C VAL A 216 6.98 20.61 39.38
N SER A 217 7.64 20.13 40.42
CA SER A 217 7.09 20.01 41.77
C SER A 217 7.63 21.15 42.64
N LYS A 218 6.79 21.69 43.54
CA LYS A 218 7.24 22.68 44.52
C LYS A 218 7.65 21.95 45.78
N ASP A 219 8.90 22.09 46.18
CA ASP A 219 9.39 21.57 47.44
C ASP A 219 8.78 22.36 48.62
N ALA A 220 8.86 21.84 49.85
CA ALA A 220 8.27 22.45 51.06
C ALA A 220 8.76 23.89 51.34
N LYS A 221 9.83 24.32 50.68
CA LYS A 221 10.42 25.67 50.73
C LYS A 221 9.98 26.60 49.58
N GLY A 222 9.03 26.16 48.74
CA GLY A 222 8.53 26.93 47.59
C GLY A 222 9.45 26.97 46.38
N LYS A 223 10.54 26.18 46.37
CA LYS A 223 11.47 26.07 45.24
C LYS A 223 10.91 25.08 44.21
N GLU A 224 10.87 25.49 42.95
CA GLU A 224 10.40 24.67 41.83
C GLU A 224 11.50 23.68 41.41
N GLU A 225 11.23 22.37 41.57
CA GLU A 225 12.09 21.27 41.17
C GLU A 225 11.47 20.53 39.99
N GLY A 226 12.09 20.64 38.81
CA GLY A 226 11.74 19.84 37.64
C GLY A 226 12.34 18.43 37.70
N THR A 227 11.51 17.40 37.80
CA THR A 227 11.93 15.99 37.70
C THR A 227 11.49 15.39 36.36
N VAL A 228 12.39 14.67 35.68
CA VAL A 228 12.04 13.96 34.44
C VAL A 228 11.26 12.70 34.80
N THR A 229 10.02 12.61 34.33
CA THR A 229 9.07 11.54 34.70
C THR A 229 8.79 10.54 33.58
N ASN A 230 9.25 10.82 32.36
CA ASN A 230 8.93 10.01 31.19
C ASN A 230 9.68 8.67 31.17
N SER A 231 9.00 7.62 30.68
CA SER A 231 9.46 6.23 30.65
C SER A 231 10.71 6.04 29.76
N GLU A 232 11.89 6.27 30.34
CA GLU A 232 13.19 6.00 29.71
C GLU A 232 13.27 4.53 29.26
N GLU A 233 12.79 3.61 30.09
CA GLU A 233 12.90 2.17 29.88
C GLU A 233 12.24 1.65 28.60
N THR A 234 11.09 2.21 28.20
CA THR A 234 10.36 1.71 27.01
C THR A 234 11.04 2.16 25.71
N LEU A 235 11.59 3.37 25.67
CA LEU A 235 12.38 3.85 24.55
C LEU A 235 13.70 3.07 24.46
N LEU A 236 14.40 2.95 25.59
CA LEU A 236 15.67 2.22 25.66
C LEU A 236 15.51 0.77 25.22
N LYS A 237 14.43 0.10 25.62
CA LYS A 237 14.12 -1.26 25.17
C LYS A 237 13.97 -1.32 23.65
N LYS A 238 13.17 -0.43 23.05
CA LYS A 238 13.02 -0.37 21.59
C LYS A 238 14.36 -0.13 20.88
N CYS A 239 15.17 0.79 21.39
CA CYS A 239 16.47 1.08 20.82
C CYS A 239 17.43 -0.11 20.94
N ASN A 240 17.43 -0.83 22.07
CA ASN A 240 18.23 -2.04 22.26
C ASN A 240 17.80 -3.16 21.30
N ASP A 241 16.50 -3.38 21.15
CA ASP A 241 15.96 -4.38 20.21
C ASP A 241 16.42 -4.09 18.76
N ILE A 242 16.49 -2.81 18.37
CA ILE A 242 17.02 -2.40 17.06
C ILE A 242 18.52 -2.64 16.98
N VAL A 243 19.27 -2.18 17.98
CA VAL A 243 20.74 -2.31 18.03
C VAL A 243 21.17 -3.77 17.98
N ASP A 244 20.47 -4.67 18.65
CA ASP A 244 20.82 -6.09 18.67
C ASP A 244 20.62 -6.75 17.30
N ILE A 245 19.68 -6.26 16.48
CA ILE A 245 19.54 -6.68 15.08
C ILE A 245 20.69 -6.09 14.24
N LEU A 246 20.99 -4.80 14.39
CA LEU A 246 22.04 -4.11 13.62
C LEU A 246 23.44 -4.69 13.89
N LYS A 247 23.73 -5.08 15.14
CA LYS A 247 25.00 -5.68 15.57
C LYS A 247 25.35 -6.96 14.83
N MET A 248 24.36 -7.70 14.31
CA MET A 248 24.62 -8.96 13.62
C MET A 248 25.17 -8.76 12.20
N ASP A 249 24.82 -7.65 11.56
CA ASP A 249 25.07 -7.45 10.12
C ASP A 249 26.02 -6.29 9.81
N ASP A 250 25.89 -5.12 10.45
CA ASP A 250 26.66 -3.91 10.09
C ASP A 250 27.03 -3.05 11.31
N ILE A 251 28.07 -3.51 12.01
CA ILE A 251 28.60 -2.84 13.21
C ILE A 251 29.24 -1.48 12.89
N ASP A 252 29.91 -1.35 11.74
CA ASP A 252 30.69 -0.16 11.42
C ASP A 252 29.79 1.03 11.05
N SER A 253 28.73 0.79 10.27
CA SER A 253 27.72 1.83 10.03
C SER A 253 27.04 2.28 11.32
N LEU A 254 26.76 1.36 12.25
CA LEU A 254 26.22 1.69 13.56
C LEU A 254 27.17 2.60 14.35
N LYS A 255 28.49 2.34 14.34
CA LYS A 255 29.48 3.21 14.99
C LYS A 255 29.50 4.61 14.38
N ILE A 256 29.44 4.71 13.06
CA ILE A 256 29.38 6.01 12.35
C ILE A 256 28.10 6.77 12.77
N LEU A 257 26.95 6.10 12.81
CA LEU A 257 25.70 6.72 13.25
C LEU A 257 25.78 7.22 14.69
N LEU A 258 26.26 6.40 15.63
CA LEU A 258 26.45 6.81 17.02
C LEU A 258 27.43 7.98 17.15
N SER A 259 28.42 8.07 16.25
CA SER A 259 29.36 9.20 16.14
C SER A 259 28.66 10.48 15.73
N LYS A 260 27.83 10.41 14.68
CA LYS A 260 26.99 11.50 14.21
C LYS A 260 26.00 11.96 15.28
N LEU A 261 25.26 11.03 15.89
CA LEU A 261 24.23 11.34 16.90
C LEU A 261 24.78 12.09 18.10
N TRP A 262 25.98 11.73 18.56
CA TRP A 262 26.66 12.44 19.65
C TRP A 262 26.83 13.94 19.37
N THR A 263 27.05 14.31 18.11
CA THR A 263 27.21 15.71 17.72
C THR A 263 25.88 16.43 17.44
N SER A 264 24.79 15.70 17.18
CA SER A 264 23.53 16.27 16.73
C SER A 264 22.43 16.35 17.79
N ILE A 265 22.56 15.62 18.90
CA ILE A 265 21.59 15.65 20.00
C ILE A 265 21.62 17.01 20.71
N ASN A 266 20.46 17.42 21.23
CA ASN A 266 20.36 18.58 22.09
C ASN A 266 21.23 18.39 23.34
N PHE A 267 22.14 19.33 23.60
CA PHE A 267 23.10 19.29 24.70
C PHE A 267 22.46 19.17 26.10
N TYR A 268 21.16 19.41 26.25
CA TYR A 268 20.41 19.18 27.51
C TYR A 268 19.90 17.75 27.70
N TYR A 269 19.99 16.86 26.71
CA TYR A 269 19.45 15.49 26.76
C TYR A 269 20.49 14.50 27.28
N TYR A 270 20.94 14.70 28.53
CA TYR A 270 22.00 13.90 29.15
C TYR A 270 21.68 12.40 29.21
N GLU A 271 20.39 12.02 29.24
CA GLU A 271 19.92 10.64 29.14
C GLU A 271 20.34 10.00 27.83
N MET A 272 20.12 10.68 26.70
CA MET A 272 20.47 10.17 25.37
C MET A 272 21.99 10.10 25.19
N TYR A 273 22.74 11.08 25.71
CA TYR A 273 24.20 11.00 25.74
C TYR A 273 24.71 9.81 26.57
N SER A 274 24.11 9.58 27.74
CA SER A 274 24.46 8.44 28.59
C SER A 274 24.20 7.12 27.86
N TYR A 275 23.07 7.03 27.16
CA TYR A 275 22.71 5.87 26.37
C TYR A 275 23.65 5.62 25.19
N ILE A 276 23.97 6.64 24.40
CA ILE A 276 24.96 6.50 23.30
C ILE A 276 26.31 6.03 23.84
N ASN A 277 26.75 6.59 24.97
CA ASN A 277 28.00 6.17 25.59
C ASN A 277 27.95 4.70 26.01
N GLN A 278 26.82 4.24 26.57
CA GLN A 278 26.59 2.83 26.90
C GLN A 278 26.62 1.93 25.66
N LEU A 279 25.98 2.34 24.56
CA LEU A 279 26.00 1.60 23.30
C LEU A 279 27.41 1.50 22.71
N ARG A 280 28.15 2.61 22.68
CA ARG A 280 29.55 2.63 22.22
C ARG A 280 30.44 1.72 23.07
N GLN A 281 30.22 1.69 24.38
CA GLN A 281 30.93 0.80 25.29
C GLN A 281 30.71 -0.68 24.92
N GLN A 282 29.48 -1.06 24.55
CA GLN A 282 29.18 -2.42 24.12
C GLN A 282 29.85 -2.79 22.78
N LEU A 283 30.06 -1.81 21.88
CA LEU A 283 30.55 -2.06 20.52
C LEU A 283 32.08 -2.06 20.40
N ASP A 284 32.75 -1.09 21.03
CA ASP A 284 34.21 -0.88 20.84
C ASP A 284 35.02 -0.97 22.13
N LYS A 285 34.39 -1.20 23.29
CA LYS A 285 35.03 -1.12 24.62
C LYS A 285 35.78 0.19 24.89
N CYS A 286 35.61 1.20 24.03
CA CYS A 286 36.23 2.52 24.17
C CYS A 286 35.46 3.28 25.24
N PHE A 287 35.99 3.24 26.46
CA PHE A 287 35.30 3.72 27.66
C PHE A 287 35.92 5.03 28.14
N ASP A 288 35.19 6.14 27.98
CA ASP A 288 35.54 7.37 28.65
C ASP A 288 34.79 7.46 30.00
N PHE A 289 35.48 7.00 31.05
CA PHE A 289 34.99 7.07 32.43
C PHE A 289 34.65 8.50 32.87
N LYS A 290 35.38 9.50 32.35
CA LYS A 290 35.19 10.91 32.73
C LYS A 290 33.86 11.42 32.18
N ILE A 291 33.55 11.08 30.93
CA ILE A 291 32.27 11.42 30.29
C ILE A 291 31.10 10.79 31.06
N LYS A 292 31.22 9.51 31.46
CA LYS A 292 30.17 8.84 32.25
C LYS A 292 29.91 9.56 33.59
N THR A 293 30.99 9.88 34.31
CA THR A 293 30.91 10.56 35.61
C THR A 293 30.31 11.96 35.47
N MET A 294 30.72 12.70 34.44
CA MET A 294 30.18 14.03 34.12
C MET A 294 28.69 13.97 33.77
N LEU A 295 28.26 13.02 32.94
CA LEU A 295 26.85 12.86 32.60
C LEU A 295 26.00 12.47 33.80
N SER A 296 26.49 11.58 34.68
CA SER A 296 25.79 11.24 35.93
C SER A 296 25.65 12.45 36.85
N PHE A 297 26.66 13.31 36.91
CA PHE A 297 26.59 14.55 37.66
C PHE A 297 25.58 15.53 37.04
N LEU A 298 25.59 15.71 35.71
CA LEU A 298 24.65 16.60 35.02
C LEU A 298 23.19 16.15 35.15
N LYS A 299 22.93 14.84 35.25
CA LYS A 299 21.59 14.31 35.56
C LYS A 299 21.05 14.78 36.92
N THR A 300 21.91 15.17 37.87
CA THR A 300 21.50 15.66 39.20
C THR A 300 21.16 17.15 39.24
N TYR A 301 21.44 17.91 38.17
CA TYR A 301 21.12 19.33 38.10
C TYR A 301 19.67 19.58 37.70
N HIS A 302 19.04 20.57 38.35
CA HIS A 302 17.72 21.04 37.97
C HIS A 302 17.74 21.69 36.58
N ARG A 303 16.85 21.22 35.70
CA ARG A 303 16.61 21.83 34.39
C ARG A 303 15.59 22.95 34.57
N VAL A 304 16.00 24.19 34.37
CA VAL A 304 15.09 25.34 34.28
C VAL A 304 14.77 25.53 32.81
N ARG A 305 13.48 25.52 32.45
CA ARG A 305 13.02 25.72 31.07
C ARG A 305 12.61 27.17 30.85
#